data_AF-A0A183CRP7-F1
#
_entry.id   AF-A0A183CRP7-F1
#
_cell.length_a   1.000
_cell.length_b   1.000
_cell.length_c   1.000
_cell.angle_alpha   90.00
_cell.angle_beta   90.00
_cell.angle_gamma   90.00
#
_symmetry.space_group_name_H-M   'P 1'
#
loop_
_entity.id
_entity.type
_entity.pdbx_description
1 polymer ?
#
loop_
_entity_poly.entity_id
_entity_poly.type
_entity_poly.pdbx_seq_one_letter_code
_entity_poly.pdbx_strand_id
1 'polypeptide(L)'
;CFDDIERFVSRVQSVALAQRELEMQGNGAKQQRKGKKAKEAAKAVQNGILQLRAQMPTQDEFVDIFQKFKLCFNLLAKLKNHIHEPSSPELIHFLFTPLTVLLDACHWGLGQQVAQQVCSPLLSSEACELLQVYLFPRRRRKSMEHATVGTHF
;
A
#
# COMPACT_ATOMS: atom_id res chain seq x y z
N CYS A 1 -4.51 -12.59 -6.01
CA CYS A 1 -4.02 -11.20 -6.22
C CYS A 1 -4.55 -10.25 -5.15
N PHE A 2 -5.86 -9.95 -5.14
CA PHE A 2 -6.45 -9.06 -4.12
C PHE A 2 -6.30 -9.61 -2.70
N ASP A 3 -6.59 -10.90 -2.48
CA ASP A 3 -6.41 -11.55 -1.17
C ASP A 3 -4.98 -11.45 -0.64
N ASP A 4 -3.99 -11.55 -1.52
CA ASP A 4 -2.57 -11.44 -1.13
C ASP A 4 -2.24 -10.01 -0.70
N ILE A 5 -2.77 -9.01 -1.39
CA ILE A 5 -2.63 -7.60 -1.04
C ILE A 5 -3.28 -7.34 0.32
N GLU A 6 -4.51 -7.81 0.54
CA GLU A 6 -5.24 -7.60 1.79
C GLU A 6 -4.55 -8.27 2.98
N ARG A 7 -4.10 -9.53 2.81
CA ARG A 7 -3.32 -10.24 3.84
C ARG A 7 -2.02 -9.51 4.16
N PHE A 8 -1.33 -8.99 3.14
CA PHE A 8 -0.08 -8.27 3.34
C PHE A 8 -0.29 -6.94 4.06
N VAL A 9 -1.31 -6.17 3.68
CA VAL A 9 -1.69 -4.93 4.37
C VAL A 9 -2.05 -5.20 5.84
N SER A 10 -2.85 -6.24 6.09
CA SER A 10 -3.21 -6.64 7.46
C SER A 10 -1.98 -7.03 8.28
N ARG A 11 -1.02 -7.74 7.66
CA ARG A 11 0.26 -8.08 8.30
C ARG A 11 1.09 -6.83 8.61
N VAL A 12 1.22 -5.91 7.66
CA VAL A 12 1.95 -4.64 7.85
C VAL A 12 1.35 -3.82 8.99
N GLN A 13 0.02 -3.70 9.05
CA GLN A 13 -0.66 -3.02 10.14
C GLN A 13 -0.44 -3.73 11.49
N SER A 14 -0.51 -5.07 11.51
CA SER A 14 -0.23 -5.84 12.72
C SER A 14 1.20 -5.65 13.22
N VAL A 15 2.19 -5.58 12.32
CA VAL A 15 3.59 -5.29 12.66
C VAL A 15 3.72 -3.90 13.26
N ALA A 16 3.11 -2.87 12.64
CA ALA A 16 3.15 -1.50 13.13
C ALA A 16 2.54 -1.37 14.54
N LEU A 17 1.42 -2.06 14.81
CA LEU A 17 0.82 -2.11 16.14
C LEU A 17 1.73 -2.82 17.15
N ALA A 18 2.33 -3.94 16.77
CA ALA A 18 3.25 -4.70 17.63
C ALA A 18 4.51 -3.89 17.98
N GLN A 19 5.07 -3.14 17.02
CA GLN A 19 6.19 -2.23 17.26
C GLN A 19 5.84 -1.14 18.28
N ARG A 20 4.68 -0.51 18.13
CA ARG A 20 4.20 0.52 19.08
C ARG A 20 3.99 -0.04 20.48
N GLU A 21 3.50 -1.27 20.60
CA GLU A 21 3.33 -1.94 21.90
C GLU A 21 4.69 -2.27 22.55
N LEU A 22 5.67 -2.73 21.76
CA LEU A 22 7.04 -2.96 22.23
C LEU A 22 7.70 -1.68 22.77
N GLU A 23 7.52 -0.54 22.09
CA GLU A 23 8.03 0.76 22.54
C GLU A 23 7.42 1.19 23.88
N MET A 24 6.11 1.00 24.05
CA MET A 24 5.42 1.30 25.32
C MET A 24 5.91 0.38 26.46
N GLN A 25 6.11 -0.91 26.19
CA GLN A 25 6.63 -1.85 27.20
C GLN A 25 8.09 -1.59 27.56
N GLY A 26 8.93 -1.17 26.60
CA GLY A 26 10.33 -0.81 26.82
C GLY A 26 10.49 0.38 27.77
N ASN A 27 9.57 1.36 27.71
CA ASN A 27 9.57 2.51 28.62
C ASN A 27 9.02 2.16 30.01
N GLY A 28 7.98 1.32 30.11
CA GLY A 28 7.46 0.84 31.40
C GLY A 28 8.41 -0.09 32.16
N ALA A 29 9.25 -0.85 31.46
CA ALA A 29 10.23 -1.76 32.07
C ALA A 29 11.37 -1.04 32.82
N LYS A 30 11.68 0.22 32.47
CA LYS A 30 12.68 1.03 33.20
C LYS A 30 12.21 1.43 34.61
N GLN A 31 10.91 1.38 34.89
CA GLN A 31 10.34 1.89 36.15
C GLN A 31 10.03 0.79 37.19
N GLN A 32 10.14 -0.49 36.83
CA GLN A 32 9.72 -1.61 37.68
C GLN A 32 10.86 -2.61 37.95
N ARG A 33 11.98 -2.14 38.51
CA ARG A 33 13.00 -2.99 39.14
C ARG A 33 12.57 -3.34 40.57
N LYS A 34 11.64 -4.30 40.74
CA LYS A 34 11.48 -5.02 42.03
C LYS A 34 10.70 -6.33 41.85
N GLY A 35 11.46 -7.43 41.78
CA GLY A 35 11.12 -8.78 42.23
C GLY A 35 9.93 -9.50 41.59
N LYS A 36 10.19 -10.52 40.75
CA LYS A 36 9.53 -11.86 40.74
C LYS A 36 10.01 -12.71 39.54
N LYS A 37 10.95 -13.62 39.77
CA LYS A 37 11.59 -14.51 38.78
C LYS A 37 10.62 -15.40 37.96
N ALA A 38 9.42 -15.69 38.46
CA ALA A 38 8.41 -16.49 37.73
C ALA A 38 7.57 -15.66 36.73
N LYS A 39 7.40 -14.34 36.97
CA LYS A 39 6.70 -13.44 36.04
C LYS A 39 7.59 -13.03 34.85
N GLU A 40 8.91 -13.13 35.02
CA GLU A 40 9.91 -12.81 33.99
C GLU A 40 9.95 -13.84 32.86
N ALA A 41 9.82 -15.14 33.14
CA ALA A 41 9.83 -16.17 32.10
C ALA A 41 8.58 -16.09 31.18
N ALA A 42 7.39 -15.88 31.76
CA ALA A 42 6.17 -15.66 30.97
C ALA A 42 6.23 -14.35 30.16
N LYS A 43 6.80 -13.28 30.74
CA LYS A 43 7.04 -12.01 30.05
C LYS A 43 8.10 -12.14 28.94
N ALA A 44 9.13 -12.96 29.12
CA ALA A 44 10.15 -13.22 28.09
C ALA A 44 9.57 -14.00 26.89
N VAL A 45 8.74 -15.01 27.14
CA VAL A 45 8.02 -15.74 26.08
C VAL A 45 7.04 -14.81 25.36
N GLN A 46 6.27 -14.01 26.09
CA GLN A 46 5.34 -13.04 25.52
C GLN A 46 6.06 -11.96 24.70
N ASN A 47 7.20 -11.46 25.18
CA ASN A 47 8.06 -10.53 24.45
C ASN A 47 8.67 -11.16 23.20
N GLY A 48 9.09 -12.43 23.24
CA GLY A 48 9.60 -13.14 22.07
C GLY A 48 8.54 -13.32 20.98
N ILE A 49 7.30 -13.60 21.37
CA ILE A 49 6.16 -13.68 20.42
C ILE A 49 5.84 -12.29 19.86
N LEU A 50 5.88 -11.24 20.68
CA LEU A 50 5.66 -9.85 20.22
C LEU A 50 6.76 -9.40 19.25
N GLN A 51 8.03 -9.73 19.53
CA GLN A 51 9.16 -9.46 18.64
C GLN A 51 9.05 -10.19 17.30
N LEU A 52 8.60 -11.45 17.30
CA LEU A 52 8.36 -12.20 16.06
C LEU A 52 7.25 -11.56 15.22
N ARG A 53 6.22 -11.00 15.86
CA ARG A 53 5.12 -10.28 15.20
C ARG A 53 5.47 -8.86 14.77
N ALA A 54 6.50 -8.27 15.37
CA ALA A 54 6.98 -6.94 15.02
C ALA A 54 8.05 -6.95 13.91
N GLN A 55 8.34 -8.12 13.31
CA GLN A 55 9.25 -8.20 12.18
C GLN A 55 8.62 -7.59 10.93
N MET A 56 9.25 -6.52 10.47
CA MET A 56 8.90 -5.85 9.22
C MET A 56 9.05 -6.81 8.04
N PRO A 57 8.13 -6.78 7.06
CA PRO A 57 8.31 -7.51 5.82
C PRO A 57 9.60 -7.09 5.13
N THR A 58 10.20 -8.03 4.41
CA THR A 58 11.45 -7.78 3.67
C THR A 58 11.19 -6.96 2.41
N GLN A 59 12.25 -6.37 1.84
CA GLN A 59 12.15 -5.58 0.62
C GLN A 59 11.53 -6.39 -0.54
N ASP A 60 11.94 -7.64 -0.71
CA ASP A 60 11.40 -8.54 -1.75
C ASP A 60 9.89 -8.77 -1.60
N GLU A 61 9.38 -8.92 -0.37
CA GLU A 61 7.94 -9.08 -0.14
C GLU A 61 7.15 -7.82 -0.54
N PHE A 62 7.70 -6.64 -0.27
CA PHE A 62 7.10 -5.38 -0.75
C PHE A 62 7.14 -5.29 -2.27
N VAL A 63 8.26 -5.65 -2.89
CA VAL A 63 8.40 -5.70 -4.35
C VAL A 63 7.30 -6.59 -4.94
N ASP A 64 7.18 -7.83 -4.47
CA ASP A 64 6.17 -8.79 -4.94
C ASP A 64 4.74 -8.26 -4.85
N ILE A 65 4.40 -7.58 -3.75
CA ILE A 65 3.07 -6.99 -3.58
C ILE A 65 2.86 -5.82 -4.53
N PHE A 66 3.84 -4.94 -4.71
CA PHE A 66 3.76 -3.89 -5.73
C PHE A 66 3.64 -4.46 -7.15
N GLN A 67 4.28 -5.60 -7.44
CA GLN A 67 4.08 -6.29 -8.72
C GLN A 67 2.63 -6.74 -8.89
N LYS A 68 2.00 -7.27 -7.83
CA LYS A 68 0.58 -7.67 -7.82
C LYS A 68 -0.35 -6.47 -8.02
N PHE A 69 -0.03 -5.30 -7.46
CA PHE A 69 -0.78 -4.06 -7.74
C PHE A 69 -0.75 -3.70 -9.22
N LYS A 70 0.43 -3.70 -9.85
CA LYS A 70 0.56 -3.41 -11.29
C LYS A 70 -0.19 -4.43 -12.15
N LEU A 71 -0.14 -5.71 -11.77
CA LEU A 71 -0.91 -6.76 -12.45
C LEU A 71 -2.42 -6.50 -12.33
N CYS A 72 -2.91 -6.11 -11.15
CA CYS A 72 -4.31 -5.74 -10.95
C CYS A 72 -4.71 -4.57 -11.85
N PHE A 73 -3.90 -3.50 -11.96
CA PHE A 73 -4.19 -2.39 -12.87
C PHE A 73 -4.23 -2.82 -14.34
N ASN A 74 -3.29 -3.66 -14.78
CA ASN A 74 -3.29 -4.21 -16.13
C ASN A 74 -4.54 -5.06 -16.41
N LEU A 75 -5.00 -5.84 -15.44
CA LEU A 75 -6.19 -6.67 -15.58
C LEU A 75 -7.47 -5.81 -15.61
N LEU A 76 -7.56 -4.81 -14.74
CA LEU A 76 -8.68 -3.84 -14.72
C LEU A 76 -8.79 -3.10 -16.05
N ALA A 77 -7.67 -2.72 -16.66
CA ALA A 77 -7.68 -2.07 -17.98
C ALA A 77 -8.25 -2.95 -19.09
N LYS A 78 -7.96 -4.25 -19.06
CA LYS A 78 -8.51 -5.23 -20.02
C LYS A 78 -9.99 -5.50 -19.77
N LEU A 79 -10.38 -5.59 -18.51
CA LEU A 79 -11.75 -5.90 -18.12
C LEU A 79 -12.65 -4.67 -18.07
N LYS A 80 -12.15 -3.46 -18.33
CA LYS A 80 -12.88 -2.21 -18.07
C LYS A 80 -14.27 -2.09 -18.70
N ASN A 81 -14.48 -2.77 -19.83
CA ASN A 81 -15.74 -2.80 -20.57
C ASN A 81 -16.64 -4.00 -20.21
N HIS A 82 -16.19 -4.87 -19.30
CA HIS A 82 -16.84 -6.12 -18.91
C HIS A 82 -17.19 -6.18 -17.41
N ILE A 83 -16.72 -5.24 -16.60
CA ILE A 83 -17.05 -5.10 -15.16
C ILE A 83 -18.04 -3.97 -14.96
N HIS A 84 -19.25 -4.30 -14.51
CA HIS A 84 -20.34 -3.36 -14.27
C HIS A 84 -20.54 -3.02 -12.78
N GLU A 85 -20.30 -3.95 -11.85
CA GLU A 85 -20.39 -3.70 -10.40
C GLU A 85 -19.41 -4.60 -9.62
N PRO A 86 -18.44 -4.05 -8.86
CA PRO A 86 -18.03 -2.65 -8.82
C PRO A 86 -17.36 -2.20 -10.14
N SER A 87 -17.55 -0.92 -10.47
CA SER A 87 -16.99 -0.33 -11.69
C SER A 87 -15.46 -0.30 -11.64
N SER A 88 -14.79 -0.37 -12.79
CA SER A 88 -13.32 -0.15 -12.90
C SER A 88 -12.77 1.03 -12.10
N PRO A 89 -13.38 2.24 -12.11
CA PRO A 89 -12.91 3.36 -11.27
C PRO A 89 -12.99 3.08 -9.77
N GLU A 90 -14.06 2.43 -9.32
CA GLU A 90 -14.24 2.11 -7.89
C GLU A 90 -13.15 1.15 -7.43
N LEU A 91 -12.89 0.08 -8.21
CA LEU A 91 -11.82 -0.87 -7.92
C LEU A 91 -10.43 -0.21 -7.86
N ILE A 92 -10.20 0.82 -8.68
CA ILE A 92 -8.95 1.59 -8.62
C ILE A 92 -8.87 2.41 -7.34
N HIS A 93 -9.96 3.08 -6.96
CA HIS A 93 -10.02 3.78 -5.68
C HIS A 93 -9.81 2.83 -4.50
N PHE A 94 -10.39 1.62 -4.55
CA PHE A 94 -10.16 0.59 -3.54
C PHE A 94 -8.72 0.10 -3.48
N LEU A 95 -7.97 0.11 -4.58
CA LEU A 95 -6.55 -0.23 -4.60
C LEU A 95 -5.66 0.92 -4.11
N PHE A 96 -6.08 2.18 -4.24
CA PHE A 96 -5.30 3.32 -3.73
C PHE A 96 -5.17 3.32 -2.22
N THR A 97 -6.23 2.97 -1.48
CA THR A 97 -6.20 2.90 -0.02
C THR A 97 -5.09 1.97 0.53
N PRO A 98 -5.03 0.68 0.17
CA PRO A 98 -3.97 -0.21 0.61
C PRO A 98 -2.61 0.18 0.02
N LEU A 99 -2.54 0.74 -1.19
CA LEU A 99 -1.29 1.20 -1.77
C LEU A 99 -0.64 2.32 -0.94
N THR A 100 -1.44 3.29 -0.47
CA THR A 100 -0.97 4.38 0.41
C THR A 100 -0.40 3.82 1.72
N VAL A 101 -1.12 2.90 2.36
CA VAL A 101 -0.66 2.25 3.61
C VAL A 101 0.68 1.54 3.40
N LEU A 102 0.88 0.89 2.26
CA LEU A 102 2.11 0.19 1.94
C LEU A 102 3.27 1.13 1.62
N LEU A 103 3.01 2.25 0.95
CA LEU A 103 4.01 3.28 0.68
C LEU A 103 4.48 3.93 1.98
N ASP A 104 3.56 4.25 2.89
CA ASP A 104 3.89 4.77 4.20
C ASP A 104 4.72 3.74 4.99
N ALA A 105 4.29 2.47 5.03
CA ALA A 105 5.03 1.41 5.72
C ALA A 105 6.44 1.18 5.14
N CYS A 106 6.61 1.27 3.81
CA CYS A 106 7.93 1.23 3.19
C CYS A 106 8.81 2.40 3.65
N HIS A 107 8.25 3.61 3.70
CA HIS A 107 8.97 4.80 4.10
C HIS A 107 9.43 4.72 5.56
N TRP A 108 8.52 4.35 6.46
CA TRP A 108 8.82 4.17 7.89
C TRP A 108 9.75 2.98 8.17
N GLY A 109 9.66 1.93 7.35
CA GLY A 109 10.34 0.67 7.59
C GLY A 109 11.70 0.49 7.00
N LEU A 110 11.81 0.77 5.70
CA LEU A 110 13.02 0.55 4.93
C LEU A 110 13.78 1.85 4.67
N GLY A 111 13.17 3.01 4.93
CA GLY A 111 13.77 4.33 4.66
C GLY A 111 14.04 4.59 3.18
N GLN A 112 13.54 3.74 2.28
CA GLN A 112 13.80 3.80 0.85
C GLN A 112 12.51 3.69 0.05
N GLN A 113 12.47 4.37 -1.10
CA GLN A 113 11.35 4.33 -2.05
C GLN A 113 11.37 3.02 -2.84
N VAL A 114 11.08 1.89 -2.19
CA VAL A 114 11.07 0.54 -2.80
C VAL A 114 10.12 0.50 -4.00
N ALA A 115 8.99 1.19 -3.92
CA ALA A 115 8.01 1.28 -5.01
C ALA A 115 8.60 1.80 -6.35
N GLN A 116 9.63 2.65 -6.32
CA GLN A 116 10.27 3.18 -7.53
C GLN A 116 11.17 2.15 -8.23
N GLN A 117 11.65 1.15 -7.49
CA GLN A 117 12.52 0.09 -8.01
C GLN A 117 11.74 -1.05 -8.67
N VAL A 118 10.44 -1.11 -8.40
CA VAL A 118 9.56 -2.13 -8.95
C VAL A 118 9.30 -1.78 -10.41
N CYS A 119 10.11 -2.34 -11.32
CA CYS A 119 9.94 -2.15 -12.77
C CYS A 119 8.97 -3.17 -13.39
N SER A 120 8.82 -4.35 -12.76
CA SER A 120 7.99 -5.46 -13.25
C SER A 120 6.68 -5.61 -12.45
N PRO A 121 5.56 -6.03 -13.06
CA PRO A 121 5.32 -6.03 -14.49
C PRO A 121 5.26 -4.60 -15.04
N LEU A 122 5.54 -4.44 -16.34
CA LEU A 122 5.32 -3.16 -17.01
C LEU A 122 3.81 -2.86 -17.02
N LEU A 123 3.46 -1.60 -16.75
CA LEU A 123 2.08 -1.15 -16.94
C LEU A 123 1.79 -1.08 -18.44
N SER A 124 0.70 -1.71 -18.84
CA SER A 124 0.18 -1.63 -20.22
C SER A 124 -0.22 -0.20 -20.56
N SER A 125 -0.16 0.16 -21.84
CA SER A 125 -0.56 1.50 -22.30
C SER A 125 -2.01 1.80 -21.90
N GLU A 126 -2.87 0.79 -21.98
CA GLU A 126 -4.28 0.86 -21.59
C GLU A 126 -4.45 1.12 -20.10
N ALA A 127 -3.62 0.51 -19.24
CA ALA A 127 -3.64 0.78 -17.80
C ALA A 127 -3.11 2.17 -17.47
N CYS A 128 -2.06 2.64 -18.17
CA CYS A 128 -1.56 4.00 -18.01
C CYS A 128 -2.59 5.05 -18.44
N GLU A 129 -3.24 4.87 -19.59
CA GLU A 129 -4.30 5.78 -20.06
C GLU A 129 -5.46 5.80 -19.08
N LEU A 130 -5.86 4.63 -18.60
CA LEU A 130 -6.95 4.48 -17.64
C LEU A 130 -6.62 5.16 -16.30
N LEU A 131 -5.43 4.94 -15.76
CA LEU A 131 -4.95 5.64 -14.55
C LEU A 131 -4.87 7.15 -14.78
N GLN A 132 -4.44 7.61 -15.96
CA GLN A 132 -4.36 9.04 -16.29
C GLN A 132 -5.75 9.68 -16.35
N VAL A 133 -6.75 8.99 -16.91
CA VAL A 133 -8.15 9.43 -16.94
C VAL A 133 -8.71 9.58 -15.52
N TYR A 134 -8.38 8.67 -14.61
CA TYR A 134 -8.91 8.69 -13.24
C TYR A 134 -8.12 9.59 -12.27
N LEU A 135 -6.80 9.70 -12.42
CA LEU A 135 -5.95 10.56 -11.59
C LEU A 135 -5.94 12.03 -12.05
N PHE A 136 -6.19 12.28 -13.35
CA PHE A 136 -6.25 13.63 -13.90
C PHE A 136 -7.55 13.89 -14.68
N PRO A 137 -8.73 13.87 -14.04
CA PRO A 137 -10.01 14.13 -14.72
C PRO A 137 -10.09 15.51 -15.39
N ARG A 138 -9.21 16.44 -14.99
CA ARG A 138 -9.26 17.87 -15.36
C ARG A 138 -8.42 18.28 -16.58
N ARG A 139 -7.66 17.38 -17.21
CA ARG A 139 -6.78 17.72 -18.37
C ARG A 139 -7.33 17.36 -19.76
N ARG A 140 -8.62 17.03 -19.90
CA ARG A 140 -9.30 16.88 -21.21
C ARG A 140 -10.55 17.75 -21.37
N ARG A 141 -10.50 18.99 -20.88
CA ARG A 141 -11.55 20.00 -21.15
C ARG A 141 -10.98 21.41 -21.31
N LYS A 142 -9.87 21.58 -22.04
CA LYS A 142 -9.38 22.90 -22.49
C LYS A 142 -8.64 22.83 -23.84
N SER A 143 -9.16 22.08 -24.80
CA SER A 143 -8.63 22.13 -26.17
C SER A 143 -9.73 21.97 -27.23
N MET A 144 -10.89 22.60 -27.00
CA MET A 144 -11.96 22.72 -28.00
C MET A 144 -12.75 24.04 -27.85
N GLU A 145 -12.13 25.11 -27.34
CA GLU A 145 -12.74 26.47 -27.29
C GLU A 145 -11.86 27.54 -27.95
N HIS A 146 -11.09 27.18 -28.98
CA HIS A 146 -10.48 28.18 -29.86
C HIS A 146 -10.52 27.68 -31.30
N ALA A 147 -11.71 27.47 -31.85
CA ALA A 147 -11.89 27.20 -33.27
C ALA A 147 -13.23 27.73 -33.83
N THR A 148 -13.80 28.81 -33.28
CA THR A 148 -14.92 29.50 -33.96
C THR A 148 -15.01 30.98 -33.58
N VAL A 149 -14.01 31.80 -33.94
CA VAL A 149 -14.28 33.22 -34.25
C VAL A 149 -13.27 33.66 -35.32
N GLY A 150 -13.72 33.81 -36.56
CA GLY A 150 -12.86 34.36 -37.62
C GLY A 150 -13.25 33.97 -39.05
N THR A 151 -14.53 34.02 -39.40
CA THR A 151 -14.95 34.05 -40.81
C THR A 151 -15.85 35.25 -41.04
N HIS A 152 -15.29 36.23 -41.75
CA HIS A 152 -15.94 37.05 -42.79
C HIS A 152 -17.37 37.55 -42.51
N PHE A 153 -17.52 38.81 -42.08
CA PHE A 153 -17.82 39.99 -42.93
C PHE A 153 -17.99 41.23 -42.04
#